data_AF-A0A6B1B2X9-F1
#
_entry.id   AF-A0A6B1B2X9-F1
#
_cell.length_a   1.000
_cell.length_b   1.000
_cell.length_c   1.000
_cell.angle_alpha   90.00
_cell.angle_beta   90.00
_cell.angle_gamma   90.00
#
_symmetry.space_group_name_H-M   'P 1'
#
loop_
_entity.id
_entity.type
_entity.pdbx_description
1 polymer ?
#
loop_
_entity_poly.entity_id
_entity_poly.type
_entity_poly.pdbx_seq_one_letter_code
_entity_poly.pdbx_strand_id
1 'polypeptide(L)'
;MSHANPDPAESSPTDPAAHDPDCELCEAARFTHWYFEDELCWVADCEVCATPMVVWKQHGTEPPPDEFAAMLARLVEAGEQRFGPAGGTVDQVMRQIPDHFHAHYRDADWMSRRWNEPPSRYTGVGTPRVTR
;
A
#
# COMPACT_ATOMS: atom_id res chain seq x y z
N MET A 1 22.27 -28.55 42.45
CA MET A 1 21.48 -28.82 41.24
C MET A 1 21.02 -27.47 40.69
N SER A 2 21.95 -26.74 40.08
CA SER A 2 21.68 -25.40 39.53
C SER A 2 21.89 -25.47 38.03
N HIS A 3 20.79 -25.48 37.29
CA HIS A 3 20.79 -25.04 35.92
C HIS A 3 19.94 -23.78 35.88
N ALA A 4 20.62 -22.65 36.04
CA ALA A 4 20.09 -21.38 35.56
C ALA A 4 20.05 -21.48 34.04
N ASN A 5 18.86 -21.39 33.44
CA ASN A 5 18.76 -21.06 32.03
C ASN A 5 19.05 -19.57 31.90
N PRO A 6 20.03 -19.14 31.08
CA PRO A 6 20.15 -17.75 30.74
C PRO A 6 18.97 -17.37 29.82
N ASP A 7 18.36 -16.22 30.09
CA ASP A 7 17.55 -15.51 29.10
C ASP A 7 18.41 -15.29 27.85
N PRO A 8 17.97 -15.70 26.65
CA PRO A 8 18.52 -15.10 25.45
C PRO A 8 17.79 -13.78 25.24
N ALA A 9 18.43 -12.74 25.75
CA ALA A 9 18.51 -11.40 25.19
C ALA A 9 17.45 -11.02 24.14
N GLU A 10 16.72 -9.96 24.50
CA GLU A 10 16.20 -8.95 23.57
C GLU A 10 17.08 -8.87 22.32
N SER A 11 16.57 -9.44 21.23
CA SER A 11 17.16 -9.27 19.91
C SER A 11 16.45 -8.08 19.27
N SER A 12 16.78 -6.89 19.75
CA SER A 12 16.51 -5.66 19.02
C SER A 12 17.80 -5.22 18.34
N PRO A 13 17.95 -5.49 17.04
CA PRO A 13 18.59 -4.57 16.13
C PRO A 13 17.51 -3.59 15.62
N THR A 14 17.74 -2.30 15.81
CA THR A 14 17.08 -1.26 15.02
C THR A 14 17.48 -1.46 13.55
N ASP A 15 16.67 -2.19 12.78
CA ASP A 15 16.98 -2.51 11.37
C ASP A 15 16.39 -1.46 10.41
N PRO A 16 17.15 -1.01 9.40
CA PRO A 16 16.75 0.06 8.51
C PRO A 16 15.68 -0.47 7.54
N ALA A 17 14.41 -0.11 7.77
CA ALA A 17 13.27 -0.40 6.92
C ALA A 17 13.20 -1.86 6.42
N ALA A 18 12.55 -2.73 7.20
CA ALA A 18 12.32 -4.13 6.83
C ALA A 18 11.89 -4.26 5.35
N HIS A 19 12.56 -5.11 4.59
CA HIS A 19 12.28 -5.37 3.17
C HIS A 19 12.37 -6.87 2.94
N ASP A 20 11.37 -7.44 2.24
CA ASP A 20 11.32 -8.85 1.89
C ASP A 20 11.47 -9.00 0.36
N PRO A 21 12.55 -9.63 -0.14
CA PRO A 21 12.75 -9.82 -1.58
C PRO A 21 11.72 -10.75 -2.23
N ASP A 22 10.99 -11.56 -1.45
CA ASP A 22 9.94 -12.45 -1.95
C ASP A 22 8.54 -11.80 -1.92
N CYS A 23 8.45 -10.55 -1.47
CA CYS A 23 7.19 -9.80 -1.38
C CYS A 23 6.96 -8.89 -2.60
N GLU A 24 5.86 -9.11 -3.34
CA GLU A 24 5.50 -8.32 -4.54
C GLU A 24 5.28 -6.82 -4.23
N LEU A 25 4.85 -6.48 -3.01
CA LEU A 25 4.69 -5.08 -2.59
C LEU A 25 6.02 -4.41 -2.24
N CYS A 26 7.00 -5.17 -1.78
CA CYS A 26 8.38 -4.70 -1.60
C CYS A 26 9.08 -4.45 -2.95
N GLU A 27 8.83 -5.30 -3.95
CA GLU A 27 9.35 -5.11 -5.32
C GLU A 27 8.84 -3.80 -5.94
N ALA A 28 7.58 -3.44 -5.65
CA ALA A 28 6.93 -2.22 -6.11
C ALA A 28 6.98 -2.06 -7.65
N ALA A 29 6.68 -3.16 -8.35
CA ALA A 29 6.71 -3.21 -9.81
C ALA A 29 5.69 -2.23 -10.45
N ARG A 30 6.13 -1.49 -11.47
CA ARG A 30 5.42 -0.34 -12.04
C ARG A 30 4.61 -0.72 -13.28
N PHE A 31 3.45 -1.35 -13.08
CA PHE A 31 2.57 -1.77 -14.18
C PHE A 31 1.36 -0.88 -14.41
N THR A 32 0.82 -0.31 -13.33
CA THR A 32 -0.42 0.49 -13.32
C THR A 32 -0.11 1.97 -13.14
N HIS A 33 -1.14 2.81 -13.13
CA HIS A 33 -0.96 4.23 -12.89
C HIS A 33 -0.51 4.50 -11.43
N TRP A 34 0.50 5.36 -11.27
CA TRP A 34 1.08 5.76 -9.98
C TRP A 34 0.76 7.23 -9.68
N TYR A 35 0.09 7.46 -8.57
CA TYR A 35 -0.33 8.78 -8.09
C TYR A 35 0.80 9.50 -7.36
N PHE A 36 1.50 8.77 -6.50
CA PHE A 36 2.44 9.34 -5.54
C PHE A 36 3.52 8.32 -5.14
N GLU A 37 4.69 8.83 -4.79
CA GLU A 37 5.77 8.06 -4.18
C GLU A 37 6.68 9.00 -3.38
N ASP A 38 7.04 8.60 -2.16
CA ASP A 38 8.10 9.21 -1.35
C ASP A 38 8.86 8.13 -0.57
N GLU A 39 9.64 8.50 0.44
CA GLU A 39 10.39 7.53 1.27
C GLU A 39 9.48 6.67 2.17
N LEU A 40 8.26 7.12 2.46
CA LEU A 40 7.33 6.42 3.36
C LEU A 40 6.46 5.41 2.60
N CYS A 41 5.91 5.80 1.46
CA CYS A 41 4.90 5.01 0.77
C CYS A 41 4.90 5.24 -0.74
N TRP A 42 4.17 4.38 -1.44
CA TRP A 42 3.74 4.63 -2.80
C TRP A 42 2.23 4.45 -2.91
N VAL A 43 1.62 5.18 -3.85
CA VAL A 43 0.18 5.10 -4.15
C VAL A 43 -0.01 4.83 -5.63
N ALA A 44 -0.66 3.72 -5.95
CA ALA A 44 -0.91 3.29 -7.32
C ALA A 44 -2.28 2.64 -7.48
N ASP A 45 -2.74 2.50 -8.70
CA ASP A 45 -3.89 1.63 -8.99
C ASP A 45 -3.55 0.18 -8.68
N CYS A 46 -4.37 -0.48 -7.86
CA CYS A 46 -4.28 -1.91 -7.66
C CYS A 46 -4.66 -2.65 -8.95
N GLU A 47 -3.81 -3.58 -9.39
CA GLU A 47 -4.03 -4.38 -10.61
C GLU A 47 -5.32 -5.21 -10.55
N VAL A 48 -5.69 -5.68 -9.35
CA VAL A 48 -6.83 -6.58 -9.16
C VAL A 48 -8.13 -5.82 -8.87
N CYS A 49 -8.07 -4.69 -8.15
CA CYS A 49 -9.25 -3.93 -7.75
C CYS A 49 -9.57 -2.77 -8.68
N ALA A 50 -8.62 -2.33 -9.51
CA ALA A 50 -8.69 -1.12 -10.34
C ALA A 50 -8.93 0.18 -9.55
N THR A 51 -8.70 0.19 -8.24
CA THR A 51 -8.81 1.36 -7.37
C THR A 51 -7.45 1.79 -6.80
N PRO A 52 -7.29 3.04 -6.36
CA PRO A 52 -6.06 3.46 -5.69
C PRO A 52 -5.78 2.61 -4.45
N MET A 53 -4.51 2.28 -4.26
CA MET A 53 -3.95 1.53 -3.14
C MET A 53 -2.70 2.23 -2.65
N VAL A 54 -2.61 2.46 -1.35
CA VAL A 54 -1.37 2.89 -0.69
C VAL A 54 -0.67 1.68 -0.10
N VAL A 55 0.65 1.68 -0.17
CA VAL A 55 1.50 0.64 0.39
C VAL A 55 2.63 1.28 1.18
N TRP A 56 2.85 0.79 2.39
CA TRP A 56 3.98 1.20 3.22
C TRP A 56 5.27 0.69 2.59
N LYS A 57 6.32 1.50 2.47
CA LYS A 57 7.57 1.01 1.88
C LYS A 57 8.29 -0.01 2.74
N GLN A 58 8.14 0.08 4.07
CA GLN A 58 8.64 -0.96 4.97
C GLN A 58 7.69 -2.16 4.93
N HIS A 59 8.28 -3.35 4.94
CA HIS A 59 7.58 -4.60 5.11
C HIS A 59 7.11 -4.76 6.56
N GLY A 60 5.89 -5.24 6.74
CA GLY A 60 5.23 -5.35 8.02
C GLY A 60 3.80 -4.81 7.98
N THR A 61 3.02 -5.12 9.02
CA THR A 61 1.57 -4.88 9.06
C THR A 61 1.15 -3.72 9.95
N GLU A 62 2.05 -3.22 10.80
CA GLU A 62 1.77 -2.25 11.86
C GLU A 62 2.64 -1.00 11.70
N PRO A 63 2.35 -0.13 10.70
CA PRO A 63 3.02 1.15 10.58
C PRO A 63 2.77 2.01 11.84
N PRO A 64 3.75 2.83 12.27
CA PRO A 64 3.57 3.82 13.32
C PRO A 64 2.33 4.71 13.09
N PRO A 65 1.62 5.17 14.14
CA PRO A 65 0.36 5.89 13.98
C PRO A 65 0.42 7.15 13.10
N ASP A 66 1.54 7.88 13.15
CA ASP A 66 1.81 9.06 12.34
C ASP A 66 2.08 8.71 10.87
N GLU A 67 2.89 7.68 10.62
CA GLU A 67 3.12 7.12 9.29
C GLU A 67 1.82 6.58 8.67
N PHE A 68 1.03 5.84 9.45
CA PHE A 68 -0.28 5.34 9.06
C PHE A 68 -1.21 6.49 8.64
N ALA A 69 -1.32 7.53 9.47
CA ALA A 69 -2.14 8.69 9.16
C ALA A 69 -1.68 9.42 7.89
N ALA A 70 -0.36 9.59 7.71
CA ALA A 70 0.22 10.20 6.52
C ALA A 70 -0.08 9.38 5.25
N MET A 71 0.06 8.05 5.30
CA MET A 71 -0.27 7.16 4.19
C MET A 71 -1.76 7.21 3.83
N LEU A 72 -2.66 7.21 4.83
CA LEU A 72 -4.08 7.32 4.56
C LEU A 72 -4.46 8.67 3.95
N ALA A 73 -3.80 9.76 4.33
CA ALA A 73 -4.00 11.06 3.67
C ALA A 73 -3.62 11.00 2.18
N ARG A 74 -2.46 10.39 1.84
CA ARG A 74 -2.06 10.18 0.44
C ARG A 74 -3.02 9.30 -0.35
N LEU A 75 -3.55 8.27 0.30
CA LEU A 75 -4.57 7.41 -0.30
C LEU A 75 -5.86 8.19 -0.62
N VAL A 76 -6.31 9.03 0.31
CA VAL A 76 -7.50 9.86 0.12
C VAL A 76 -7.28 10.88 -1.00
N GLU A 77 -6.12 11.55 -1.04
CA GLU A 77 -5.76 12.45 -2.13
C GLU A 77 -5.86 11.77 -3.51
N ALA A 78 -5.30 10.57 -3.65
CA ALA A 78 -5.37 9.79 -4.89
C ALA A 78 -6.81 9.32 -5.21
N GLY A 79 -7.57 8.93 -4.19
CA GLY A 79 -8.98 8.58 -4.29
C GLY A 79 -9.82 9.73 -4.83
N GLU A 80 -9.65 10.92 -4.27
CA GLU A 80 -10.37 12.12 -4.70
C GLU A 80 -9.91 12.63 -6.06
N GLN A 81 -8.61 12.51 -6.39
CA GLN A 81 -8.12 12.79 -7.74
C GLN A 81 -8.79 11.88 -8.78
N ARG A 82 -9.03 10.61 -8.44
CA ARG A 82 -9.62 9.63 -9.35
C ARG A 82 -11.15 9.77 -9.46
N PHE A 83 -11.83 9.90 -8.33
CA PHE A 83 -13.28 9.73 -8.23
C PHE A 83 -14.02 11.02 -7.88
N GLY A 84 -13.30 12.10 -7.59
CA GLY A 84 -13.84 13.35 -7.07
C GLY A 84 -13.93 13.36 -5.53
N PRO A 85 -14.19 14.54 -4.92
CA PRO A 85 -14.23 14.71 -3.47
C PRO A 85 -15.28 13.83 -2.79
N ALA A 86 -14.97 13.32 -1.59
CA ALA A 86 -15.85 12.44 -0.80
C ALA A 86 -16.35 11.19 -1.56
N GLY A 87 -15.58 10.72 -2.55
CA GLY A 87 -16.00 9.67 -3.47
C GLY A 87 -15.98 8.24 -2.94
N GLY A 88 -15.44 7.96 -1.73
CA GLY A 88 -15.25 6.59 -1.26
C GLY A 88 -14.78 6.43 0.18
N THR A 89 -14.44 5.19 0.53
CA THR A 89 -13.99 4.76 1.87
C THR A 89 -12.65 4.03 1.80
N VAL A 90 -11.91 4.04 2.90
CA VAL A 90 -10.64 3.29 3.03
C VAL A 90 -10.92 1.86 3.52
N ASP A 91 -10.46 0.86 2.75
CA ASP A 91 -10.46 -0.56 3.12
C ASP A 91 -9.03 -1.00 3.45
N GLN A 92 -8.81 -1.39 4.71
CA GLN A 92 -7.49 -1.78 5.23
C GLN A 92 -7.31 -3.31 5.28
N VAL A 93 -8.26 -4.09 4.75
CA VAL A 93 -8.16 -5.54 4.79
C VAL A 93 -7.13 -6.04 3.77
N MET A 94 -5.96 -6.45 4.28
CA MET A 94 -4.84 -7.02 3.54
C MET A 94 -5.11 -8.48 3.15
N ARG A 95 -5.69 -8.72 1.96
CA ARG A 95 -6.18 -10.04 1.57
C ARG A 95 -5.10 -10.94 0.96
N GLN A 96 -4.48 -10.50 -0.13
CA GLN A 96 -3.56 -11.35 -0.89
C GLN A 96 -2.15 -11.37 -0.29
N ILE A 97 -1.73 -10.24 0.29
CA ILE A 97 -0.40 -10.07 0.88
C ILE A 97 -0.63 -9.60 2.33
N PRO A 98 -1.00 -10.53 3.24
CA PRO A 98 -1.49 -10.20 4.57
C PRO A 98 -0.40 -9.73 5.54
N ASP A 99 0.88 -9.89 5.20
CA ASP A 99 2.07 -9.54 5.98
C ASP A 99 2.67 -8.17 5.63
N HIS A 100 2.14 -7.48 4.61
CA HIS A 100 2.61 -6.16 4.19
C HIS A 100 1.46 -5.16 4.13
N PHE A 101 1.56 -4.12 4.95
CA PHE A 101 0.57 -3.06 5.07
C PHE A 101 0.25 -2.40 3.73
N HIS A 102 -1.02 -2.52 3.35
CA HIS A 102 -1.61 -1.78 2.26
C HIS A 102 -3.10 -1.53 2.51
N ALA A 103 -3.61 -0.44 1.93
CA ALA A 103 -5.02 -0.08 2.03
C ALA A 103 -5.53 0.43 0.68
N HIS A 104 -6.81 0.24 0.42
CA HIS A 104 -7.47 0.62 -0.83
C HIS A 104 -8.49 1.74 -0.61
N TYR A 105 -8.59 2.67 -1.55
CA TYR A 105 -9.69 3.63 -1.59
C TYR A 105 -10.80 3.09 -2.49
N ARG A 106 -11.98 2.81 -1.93
CA ARG A 106 -13.11 2.20 -2.65
C ARG A 106 -14.23 3.22 -2.83
N ASP A 107 -14.51 3.60 -4.08
CA ASP A 107 -15.71 4.38 -4.42
C ASP A 107 -16.96 3.48 -4.44
N ALA A 108 -18.15 4.08 -4.53
CA ALA A 108 -19.41 3.32 -4.54
C ALA A 108 -19.48 2.26 -5.66
N ASP A 109 -18.82 2.52 -6.80
CA ASP A 109 -18.87 1.67 -7.98
C ASP A 109 -17.70 0.66 -8.07
N TRP A 110 -16.83 0.58 -7.04
CA TRP A 110 -15.57 -0.17 -7.10
C TRP A 110 -15.74 -1.63 -7.57
N MET A 111 -16.81 -2.30 -7.13
CA MET A 111 -17.13 -3.67 -7.54
C MET A 111 -17.40 -3.78 -9.04
N SER A 112 -18.13 -2.82 -9.61
CA SER A 112 -18.41 -2.78 -11.04
C SER A 112 -17.13 -2.48 -11.83
N ARG A 113 -16.33 -1.52 -11.37
CA ARG A 113 -15.08 -1.11 -12.03
C ARG A 113 -14.09 -2.26 -12.12
N ARG A 114 -13.93 -3.01 -11.03
CA ARG A 114 -13.07 -4.21 -10.97
C ARG A 114 -13.29 -5.18 -12.14
N TRP A 115 -14.53 -5.34 -12.60
CA TRP A 115 -14.87 -6.31 -13.66
C TRP A 115 -14.92 -5.70 -15.06
N ASN A 116 -15.17 -4.39 -15.16
CA ASN A 116 -15.52 -3.74 -16.43
C ASN A 116 -14.49 -2.72 -16.92
N GLU A 117 -13.63 -2.18 -16.05
CA GLU A 117 -12.64 -1.18 -16.46
C GLU A 117 -11.35 -1.84 -16.97
N PRO A 118 -10.80 -1.35 -18.10
CA PRO A 118 -9.47 -1.76 -18.51
C PRO A 118 -8.43 -1.32 -17.47
N PRO A 119 -7.38 -2.11 -17.23
CA PRO A 119 -6.28 -1.73 -16.35
C PRO A 119 -5.66 -0.41 -16.76
N SER A 120 -5.25 0.40 -15.78
CA SER A 120 -4.38 1.53 -16.06
C SER A 120 -2.98 1.05 -16.46
N ARG A 121 -2.19 1.96 -17.03
CA ARG A 121 -0.79 1.71 -17.36
C ARG A 121 0.12 2.71 -16.66
N TYR A 122 1.32 2.27 -16.33
CA TYR A 122 2.36 3.15 -15.82
C TYR A 122 2.88 4.08 -16.93
N THR A 123 2.91 5.39 -16.64
CA THR A 123 3.42 6.45 -17.53
C THR A 123 4.36 7.41 -16.80
N GLY A 124 4.73 7.10 -15.55
CA GLY A 124 5.44 8.01 -14.63
C GLY A 124 4.58 8.36 -13.41
N VAL A 125 5.23 8.66 -12.29
CA VAL A 125 4.57 9.06 -11.02
C VAL A 125 3.94 10.44 -11.18
N GLY A 126 2.68 10.60 -10.75
CA GLY A 126 1.95 11.87 -10.79
C GLY A 126 1.55 12.35 -12.19
N THR A 127 1.81 11.55 -13.23
CA THR A 127 1.36 11.85 -14.59
C THR A 127 -0.15 11.61 -14.74
N PRO A 128 -0.82 12.16 -15.78
CA PRO A 128 -2.23 11.85 -15.99
C PRO A 128 -2.47 10.33 -16.15
N ARG A 129 -3.51 9.82 -15.48
CA ARG A 129 -3.91 8.40 -15.58
C ARG A 129 -4.33 8.04 -17.02
N VAL A 130 -3.81 6.94 -17.54
CA VAL A 130 -4.18 6.40 -18.85
C VAL A 130 -4.51 4.91 -18.72
N THR A 131 -5.54 4.43 -19.44
CA THR A 131 -5.91 3.02 -19.52
C THR A 131 -5.26 2.32 -20.72
N ARG A 132 -5.15 0.99 -20.67
CA ARG A 132 -4.73 0.18 -21.82
C ARG A 132 -5.78 0.18 -22.92
#